data_AF-A0A3Q8U0E5-F1
#
_entry.id   AF-A0A3Q8U0E5-F1
#
_cell.length_a   1.000
_cell.length_b   1.000
_cell.length_c   1.000
_cell.angle_alpha   90.00
_cell.angle_beta   90.00
_cell.angle_gamma   90.00
#
_symmetry.space_group_name_H-M   'P 1'
#
loop_
_entity.id
_entity.type
_entity.pdbx_description
1 polymer ?
#
loop_
_entity_poly.entity_id
_entity_poly.type
_entity_poly.pdbx_seq_one_letter_code
_entity_poly.pdbx_strand_id
1 'polypeptide(L)'
;MRIIEKSAAQVRSLTAAEEELLVGFVNGTLAGPRLLQANQWLMKVRGANQWLACDCRKDALPVLNISLNGSTGTLFLRNNPDTPEHAPGCPFSKDEREAAERSEEANQPAAWLAPDTPLRLIGDYRRADEREASQASPRTPGERREQQRLLSLLLTWIEASGLNVYATHLKKDLTAQFAELRGVAARYPLLERVPASNYLETRLDMKHMMMLKARLREATVFGNHRRHGLLLDCVDQIKGRKVINARSEDGFDFQGHHQYWGGSRTSGPLLALALYSPATAGSHFYEMIHVASVPVLSRAQLFPVYRDEEREPLKALVSLIDWMAGKGVKVLMRRPVIGGQVMDELVLTSDHDRVLSVSLLEQPVGPEPDTEHFKRYADFKSLETFRKYVAGFFMRER
;
A
#
# COMPACT_ATOMS: atom_id res chain seq x y z
N MET A 1 -24.49 -23.85 4.62
CA MET A 1 -23.91 -22.55 4.22
C MET A 1 -24.76 -21.85 3.16
N ARG A 2 -24.60 -20.53 2.97
CA ARG A 2 -25.38 -19.74 1.98
C ARG A 2 -24.52 -18.75 1.20
N ILE A 3 -24.94 -18.44 -0.03
CA ILE A 3 -24.41 -17.33 -0.82
C ILE A 3 -25.26 -16.09 -0.53
N ILE A 4 -24.59 -14.99 -0.21
CA ILE A 4 -25.22 -13.71 0.09
C ILE A 4 -24.65 -12.60 -0.79
N GLU A 5 -25.43 -11.54 -0.99
CA GLU A 5 -24.92 -10.28 -1.50
C GLU A 5 -24.18 -9.49 -0.41
N LYS A 6 -23.47 -8.42 -0.80
CA LYS A 6 -22.83 -7.51 0.16
C LYS A 6 -23.80 -6.80 1.10
N SER A 7 -25.07 -6.71 0.69
CA SER A 7 -26.21 -6.20 1.48
C SER A 7 -26.68 -7.21 2.56
N ALA A 8 -26.04 -8.38 2.64
CA ALA A 8 -26.46 -9.53 3.44
C ALA A 8 -27.78 -10.19 2.98
N ALA A 9 -28.34 -9.77 1.83
CA ALA A 9 -29.47 -10.46 1.21
C ALA A 9 -29.06 -11.86 0.77
N GLN A 10 -29.86 -12.87 1.13
CA GLN A 10 -29.62 -14.25 0.73
C GLN A 10 -29.93 -14.42 -0.76
N VAL A 11 -28.95 -14.90 -1.51
CA VAL A 11 -29.12 -15.27 -2.93
C VAL A 11 -29.65 -16.70 -3.02
N ARG A 12 -28.94 -17.64 -2.40
CA ARG A 12 -29.33 -19.06 -2.32
C ARG A 12 -28.51 -19.81 -1.28
N SER A 13 -29.00 -20.98 -0.88
CA SER A 13 -28.22 -21.93 -0.07
C SER A 13 -27.21 -22.69 -0.94
N LEU A 14 -26.12 -23.14 -0.32
CA LEU A 14 -25.20 -24.09 -0.95
C LEU A 14 -25.86 -25.47 -1.01
N THR A 15 -25.59 -26.19 -2.09
CA THR A 15 -25.91 -27.62 -2.17
C THR A 15 -24.93 -28.43 -1.32
N ALA A 16 -25.29 -29.65 -0.92
CA ALA A 16 -24.41 -30.53 -0.15
C ALA A 16 -23.07 -30.78 -0.85
N ALA A 17 -23.08 -30.93 -2.18
CA ALA A 17 -21.86 -31.10 -2.98
C ALA A 17 -20.98 -29.85 -2.98
N GLU A 18 -21.56 -28.64 -3.01
CA GLU A 18 -20.81 -27.38 -2.90
C GLU A 18 -20.22 -27.20 -1.51
N GLU A 19 -20.93 -27.64 -0.46
CA GLU A 19 -20.45 -27.57 0.91
C GLU A 19 -19.29 -28.55 1.15
N GLU A 20 -19.39 -29.79 0.68
CA GLU A 20 -18.28 -30.77 0.70
C GLU A 20 -17.05 -30.24 -0.05
N LEU A 21 -17.27 -29.66 -1.24
CA LEU A 21 -16.22 -29.06 -2.05
C LEU A 21 -15.55 -27.88 -1.32
N LEU A 22 -16.33 -27.06 -0.63
CA LEU A 22 -15.81 -25.90 0.09
C LEU A 22 -15.03 -26.29 1.36
N VAL A 23 -15.52 -27.28 2.11
CA VAL A 23 -14.82 -27.82 3.28
C VAL A 23 -13.52 -28.49 2.86
N GLY A 24 -13.53 -29.32 1.80
CA GLY A 24 -12.32 -29.92 1.27
C GLY A 24 -11.31 -28.89 0.76
N PHE A 25 -11.80 -27.80 0.15
CA PHE A 25 -10.96 -26.70 -0.31
C PHE A 25 -10.23 -26.01 0.85
N VAL A 26 -10.93 -25.72 1.94
CA VAL A 26 -10.35 -25.05 3.12
C VAL A 26 -9.41 -25.96 3.89
N ASN A 27 -9.75 -27.25 4.02
CA ASN A 27 -8.90 -28.23 4.68
C ASN A 27 -7.70 -28.67 3.82
N GLY A 28 -7.58 -28.18 2.59
CA GLY A 28 -6.48 -28.53 1.69
C GLY A 28 -6.50 -29.99 1.21
N THR A 29 -7.65 -30.68 1.30
CA THR A 29 -7.77 -32.11 0.97
C THR A 29 -8.15 -32.36 -0.49
N LEU A 30 -8.47 -31.32 -1.26
CA LEU A 30 -8.81 -31.46 -2.67
C LEU A 30 -7.57 -31.53 -3.57
N ALA A 31 -7.61 -32.46 -4.53
CA ALA A 31 -6.61 -32.57 -5.60
C ALA A 31 -7.28 -32.70 -6.98
N GLY A 32 -6.51 -32.42 -8.03
CA GLY A 32 -6.89 -32.68 -9.42
C GLY A 32 -8.22 -32.01 -9.83
N PRO A 33 -9.15 -32.76 -10.48
CA PRO A 33 -10.41 -32.20 -11.00
C PRO A 33 -11.30 -31.54 -9.95
N ARG A 34 -11.34 -32.06 -8.71
CA ARG A 34 -12.15 -31.48 -7.64
C ARG A 34 -11.62 -30.12 -7.18
N LEU A 35 -10.29 -29.95 -7.10
CA LEU A 35 -9.70 -28.65 -6.78
C LEU A 35 -9.97 -27.62 -7.89
N LEU A 36 -9.92 -28.04 -9.16
CA LEU A 36 -10.26 -27.16 -10.29
C LEU A 36 -11.72 -26.72 -10.23
N GLN A 37 -12.64 -27.66 -9.94
CA GLN A 37 -14.06 -27.38 -9.77
C GLN A 37 -14.30 -26.38 -8.63
N ALA A 38 -13.63 -26.54 -7.49
CA ALA A 38 -13.69 -25.61 -6.36
C ALA A 38 -13.25 -24.20 -6.78
N ASN A 39 -12.10 -24.09 -7.45
CA ASN A 39 -11.57 -22.80 -7.89
C ASN A 39 -12.49 -22.10 -8.91
N GLN A 40 -13.02 -22.83 -9.89
CA GLN A 40 -13.95 -22.27 -10.88
C GLN A 40 -15.24 -21.78 -10.21
N TRP A 41 -15.77 -22.54 -9.26
CA TRP A 41 -16.97 -22.18 -8.53
C TRP A 41 -16.74 -20.94 -7.64
N LEU A 42 -15.66 -20.93 -6.87
CA LEU A 42 -15.28 -19.78 -6.04
C LEU A 42 -15.04 -18.52 -6.88
N MET A 43 -14.44 -18.64 -8.07
CA MET A 43 -14.29 -17.52 -9.00
C MET A 43 -15.63 -17.02 -9.54
N LYS A 44 -16.62 -17.89 -9.77
CA LYS A 44 -17.97 -17.47 -10.16
C LYS A 44 -18.65 -16.66 -9.05
N VAL A 45 -18.60 -17.15 -7.81
CA VAL A 45 -19.16 -16.44 -6.65
C VAL A 45 -18.46 -15.09 -6.46
N ARG A 46 -17.12 -15.06 -6.55
CA ARG A 46 -16.32 -13.83 -6.50
C ARG A 46 -16.68 -12.86 -7.63
N GLY A 47 -16.76 -13.35 -8.88
CA GLY A 47 -17.08 -12.56 -10.07
C GLY A 47 -18.49 -11.97 -10.05
N ALA A 48 -19.43 -12.66 -9.39
CA ALA A 48 -20.78 -12.15 -9.12
C ALA A 48 -20.83 -11.16 -7.94
N ASN A 49 -19.68 -10.80 -7.35
CA ASN A 49 -19.57 -9.89 -6.22
C ASN A 49 -20.32 -10.35 -4.95
N GLN A 50 -20.43 -11.68 -4.77
CA GLN A 50 -21.14 -12.34 -3.68
C GLN A 50 -20.18 -12.83 -2.58
N TRP A 51 -20.73 -13.07 -1.39
CA TRP A 51 -20.02 -13.63 -0.23
C TRP A 51 -20.64 -14.95 0.24
N LEU A 52 -19.93 -15.64 1.13
CA LEU A 52 -20.36 -16.90 1.72
C LEU A 52 -20.70 -16.69 3.19
N ALA A 53 -21.96 -16.91 3.56
CA ALA A 53 -22.41 -16.89 4.95
C ALA A 53 -22.34 -18.30 5.56
N CYS A 54 -21.73 -18.40 6.73
CA CYS A 54 -21.59 -19.65 7.45
C CYS A 54 -22.72 -19.84 8.45
N ASP A 55 -23.35 -21.01 8.43
CA ASP A 55 -24.44 -21.36 9.36
C ASP A 55 -23.91 -22.02 10.65
N CYS A 56 -22.62 -21.90 10.95
CA CYS A 56 -22.02 -22.54 12.14
C CYS A 56 -22.51 -21.95 13.47
N ARG A 57 -23.17 -20.79 13.43
CA ARG A 57 -23.76 -20.11 14.58
C ARG A 57 -25.25 -19.87 14.30
N LYS A 58 -26.08 -20.02 15.34
CA LYS A 58 -27.52 -19.75 15.27
C LYS A 58 -27.86 -18.30 15.62
N ASP A 59 -26.98 -17.65 16.37
CA ASP A 59 -27.14 -16.31 16.94
C ASP A 59 -26.47 -15.22 16.09
N ALA A 60 -25.58 -15.58 15.18
CA ALA A 60 -24.76 -14.65 14.42
C ALA A 60 -24.43 -15.22 13.03
N LEU A 61 -24.10 -14.36 12.07
CA LEU A 61 -23.81 -14.76 10.69
C LEU A 61 -22.36 -14.42 10.30
N PRO A 62 -21.39 -15.31 10.57
CA PRO A 62 -20.03 -15.17 10.08
C PRO A 62 -19.99 -15.16 8.55
N VAL A 63 -19.27 -14.19 7.97
CA VAL A 63 -19.18 -14.05 6.52
C VAL A 63 -17.73 -14.25 6.07
N LEU A 64 -17.60 -15.10 5.06
CA LEU A 64 -16.37 -15.37 4.35
C LEU A 64 -16.39 -14.62 3.01
N ASN A 65 -15.31 -13.93 2.71
CA ASN A 65 -15.04 -13.46 1.37
C ASN A 65 -14.04 -14.39 0.67
N ILE A 66 -14.30 -14.64 -0.61
CA ILE A 66 -13.37 -15.37 -1.47
C ILE A 66 -12.30 -14.37 -1.85
N SER A 67 -11.06 -14.60 -1.46
CA SER A 67 -9.92 -13.74 -1.77
C SER A 67 -8.96 -14.46 -2.72
N LEU A 68 -8.31 -13.71 -3.60
CA LEU A 68 -7.26 -14.24 -4.45
C LEU A 68 -5.91 -13.86 -3.84
N ASN A 69 -5.05 -14.84 -3.65
CA ASN A 69 -3.67 -14.57 -3.28
C ASN A 69 -2.95 -13.99 -4.49
N GLY A 70 -2.65 -12.70 -4.38
CA GLY A 70 -1.98 -11.94 -5.41
C GLY A 70 -0.64 -12.52 -5.84
N SER A 71 0.12 -13.19 -4.97
CA SER A 71 1.44 -13.73 -5.32
C SER A 71 1.38 -15.14 -5.92
N THR A 72 0.48 -16.01 -5.44
CA THR A 72 0.41 -17.42 -5.89
C THR A 72 -0.69 -17.69 -6.91
N GLY A 73 -1.62 -16.75 -7.12
CA GLY A 73 -2.81 -16.94 -7.96
C GLY A 73 -3.80 -17.97 -7.41
N THR A 74 -3.66 -18.36 -6.14
CA THR A 74 -4.55 -19.32 -5.48
C THR A 74 -5.67 -18.61 -4.75
N LEU A 75 -6.87 -19.16 -4.80
CA LEU A 75 -7.98 -18.66 -3.98
C LEU A 75 -7.77 -19.06 -2.52
N PHE A 76 -8.33 -18.28 -1.61
CA PHE A 76 -8.48 -18.62 -0.21
C PHE A 76 -9.75 -17.96 0.33
N LEU A 77 -10.37 -18.56 1.35
CA LEU A 77 -11.48 -17.93 2.05
C LEU A 77 -10.92 -17.09 3.20
N ARG A 78 -11.50 -15.92 3.41
CA ARG A 78 -11.10 -15.04 4.51
C ARG A 78 -12.32 -14.52 5.25
N ASN A 79 -12.22 -14.50 6.57
CA ASN A 79 -13.27 -13.94 7.43
C ASN A 79 -13.35 -12.42 7.21
N ASN A 80 -14.55 -11.93 6.96
CA ASN A 80 -14.80 -10.52 6.78
C ASN A 80 -14.63 -9.80 8.14
N PRO A 81 -13.75 -8.80 8.27
CA PRO A 81 -13.37 -8.20 9.56
C PRO A 81 -14.53 -7.63 10.38
N ASP A 82 -15.61 -7.20 9.73
CA ASP A 82 -16.76 -6.58 10.40
C ASP A 82 -17.88 -7.60 10.71
N THR A 83 -17.58 -8.91 10.64
CA THR A 83 -18.58 -9.97 10.86
C THR A 83 -18.24 -10.88 12.04
N PRO A 84 -19.26 -11.47 12.69
CA PRO A 84 -19.07 -12.34 13.85
C PRO A 84 -18.09 -13.48 13.59
N GLU A 85 -17.34 -13.89 14.60
CA GLU A 85 -16.44 -15.04 14.48
C GLU A 85 -17.21 -16.36 14.37
N HIS A 86 -16.56 -17.33 13.71
CA HIS A 86 -17.09 -18.68 13.56
C HIS A 86 -17.13 -19.44 14.91
N ALA A 87 -18.02 -20.42 15.02
CA ALA A 87 -18.07 -21.29 16.20
C ALA A 87 -16.77 -22.13 16.34
N PRO A 88 -16.34 -22.48 17.57
CA PRO A 88 -15.21 -23.37 17.78
C PRO A 88 -15.38 -24.69 17.02
N GLY A 89 -14.32 -25.15 16.34
CA GLY A 89 -14.34 -26.37 15.53
C GLY A 89 -14.94 -26.23 14.13
N CYS A 90 -15.36 -25.02 13.74
CA CYS A 90 -15.78 -24.74 12.37
C CYS A 90 -14.56 -24.80 11.42
N PRO A 91 -14.62 -25.52 10.28
CA PRO A 91 -13.52 -25.58 9.30
C PRO A 91 -13.08 -24.21 8.78
N PHE A 92 -13.95 -23.22 8.89
CA PHE A 92 -13.74 -21.85 8.43
C PHE A 92 -13.26 -20.89 9.53
N SER A 93 -12.98 -21.41 10.73
CA SER A 93 -12.36 -20.62 11.80
C SER A 93 -10.92 -20.24 11.43
N LYS A 94 -10.45 -19.08 11.91
CA LYS A 94 -9.07 -18.60 11.62
C LYS A 94 -8.06 -19.55 12.28
N ASP A 95 -7.14 -20.12 11.50
CA ASP A 95 -5.92 -20.70 12.06
C ASP A 95 -5.08 -19.57 12.70
N GLU A 96 -4.80 -19.69 14.00
CA GLU A 96 -4.07 -18.70 14.81
C GLU A 96 -2.68 -18.34 14.23
N ARG A 97 -2.10 -19.24 13.44
CA ARG A 97 -0.80 -19.09 12.78
C ARG A 97 -0.77 -17.97 11.74
N GLU A 98 -1.87 -17.75 11.01
CA GLU A 98 -1.95 -16.65 10.04
C GLU A 98 -2.19 -15.28 10.69
N ALA A 99 -2.76 -15.25 11.91
CA ALA A 99 -2.96 -14.01 12.64
C ALA A 99 -1.61 -13.44 13.14
N ALA A 100 -0.70 -14.30 13.60
CA ALA A 100 0.64 -13.95 14.05
C ALA A 100 1.55 -13.48 12.89
N GLU A 101 1.55 -14.18 11.74
CA GLU A 101 2.34 -13.75 10.57
C GLU A 101 1.88 -12.38 10.03
N ARG A 102 0.57 -12.06 10.11
CA ARG A 102 0.01 -10.77 9.69
C ARG A 102 0.33 -9.64 10.67
N SER A 103 0.40 -9.89 11.97
CA SER A 103 0.79 -8.87 12.96
C SER A 103 2.29 -8.56 12.88
N GLU A 104 3.12 -9.57 12.62
CA GLU A 104 4.56 -9.38 12.39
C GLU A 104 4.85 -8.66 11.06
N GLU A 105 4.15 -9.00 9.97
CA GLU A 105 4.33 -8.30 8.69
C GLU A 105 3.87 -6.84 8.75
N ALA A 106 2.77 -6.53 9.44
CA ALA A 106 2.27 -5.15 9.57
C ALA A 106 3.21 -4.22 10.38
N ASN A 107 4.04 -4.78 11.26
CA ASN A 107 4.86 -4.01 12.20
C ASN A 107 6.31 -3.77 11.80
N GLN A 108 6.82 -4.38 10.73
CA GLN A 108 8.20 -4.09 10.29
C GLN A 108 8.27 -2.74 9.57
N PRO A 109 9.20 -1.85 9.97
CA PRO A 109 9.37 -0.54 9.35
C PRO A 109 9.79 -0.69 7.88
N ALA A 110 9.47 0.32 7.08
CA ALA A 110 9.90 0.35 5.69
C ALA A 110 11.43 0.49 5.61
N ALA A 111 12.07 -0.40 4.85
CA ALA A 111 13.50 -0.36 4.59
C ALA A 111 13.82 0.35 3.27
N TRP A 112 15.02 0.97 3.20
CA TRP A 112 15.59 1.50 1.98
C TRP A 112 15.80 0.38 0.95
N LEU A 113 15.37 0.58 -0.29
CA LEU A 113 15.70 -0.30 -1.40
C LEU A 113 16.87 0.28 -2.18
N ALA A 114 17.94 -0.51 -2.35
CA ALA A 114 19.09 -0.07 -3.14
C ALA A 114 18.69 0.10 -4.62
N PRO A 115 19.18 1.15 -5.30
CA PRO A 115 19.02 1.29 -6.75
C PRO A 115 19.76 0.14 -7.47
N ASP A 116 19.46 -0.04 -8.75
CA ASP A 116 20.13 -0.99 -9.64
C ASP A 116 19.99 -2.48 -9.26
N THR A 117 19.22 -2.78 -8.21
CA THR A 117 18.86 -4.15 -7.80
C THR A 117 17.45 -4.49 -8.29
N PRO A 118 17.23 -5.63 -8.95
CA PRO A 118 15.90 -6.01 -9.44
C PRO A 118 14.87 -6.09 -8.32
N LEU A 119 13.73 -5.44 -8.57
CA LEU A 119 12.62 -5.35 -7.63
C LEU A 119 11.88 -6.68 -7.51
N ARG A 120 11.80 -7.22 -6.29
CA ARG A 120 11.06 -8.47 -6.00
C ARG A 120 9.69 -8.17 -5.41
N LEU A 121 8.82 -7.52 -6.19
CA LEU A 121 7.50 -7.05 -5.72
C LEU A 121 6.42 -8.12 -5.75
N ILE A 122 6.56 -9.14 -6.58
CA ILE A 122 5.59 -10.23 -6.76
C ILE A 122 6.31 -11.53 -7.09
N GLY A 123 5.79 -12.63 -6.56
CA GLY A 123 6.26 -13.97 -6.92
C GLY A 123 5.77 -14.41 -8.30
N ASP A 124 6.56 -15.27 -8.93
CA ASP A 124 6.18 -15.97 -10.16
C ASP A 124 5.10 -17.03 -9.91
N TYR A 125 4.36 -17.39 -10.96
CA TYR A 125 3.39 -18.47 -10.85
C TYR A 125 4.10 -19.81 -10.74
N ARG A 126 3.72 -20.63 -9.75
CA ARG A 126 4.21 -22.01 -9.61
C ARG A 126 3.88 -22.83 -10.86
N ARG A 127 4.88 -23.56 -11.37
CA ARG A 127 4.68 -24.53 -12.45
C ARG A 127 3.92 -25.76 -11.93
N ALA A 128 3.21 -26.46 -12.80
CA ALA A 128 2.44 -27.64 -12.43
C ALA A 128 3.35 -28.75 -11.86
N ASP A 129 4.54 -28.94 -12.42
CA ASP A 129 5.50 -29.98 -12.02
C ASP A 129 6.10 -29.75 -10.62
N GLU A 130 6.24 -28.48 -10.21
CA GLU A 130 6.72 -28.12 -8.86
C GLU A 130 5.68 -28.41 -7.77
N ARG A 131 4.39 -28.52 -8.13
CA ARG A 131 3.32 -28.84 -7.17
C ARG A 131 3.33 -30.29 -6.72
N GLU A 132 3.85 -31.21 -7.53
CA GLU A 132 4.00 -32.62 -7.17
C GLU A 132 5.22 -32.84 -6.26
N ALA A 133 6.35 -32.18 -6.54
CA ALA A 133 7.55 -32.28 -5.71
C ALA A 133 7.41 -31.59 -4.34
N SER A 134 6.59 -30.54 -4.24
CA SER A 134 6.42 -29.75 -3.01
C SER A 134 5.33 -30.27 -2.06
N GLN A 135 4.59 -31.34 -2.41
CA GLN A 135 3.71 -32.03 -1.46
C GLN A 135 4.48 -32.79 -0.36
N ALA A 136 5.79 -33.02 -0.54
CA ALA A 136 6.63 -33.74 0.41
C ALA A 136 7.52 -32.85 1.30
N SER A 137 7.47 -31.52 1.19
CA SER A 137 8.32 -30.63 1.99
C SER A 137 7.55 -29.45 2.58
N PRO A 138 7.60 -29.24 3.91
CA PRO A 138 7.06 -28.05 4.53
C PRO A 138 7.77 -26.82 3.95
N ARG A 139 6.98 -25.78 3.66
CA ARG A 139 7.45 -24.49 3.15
C ARG A 139 8.67 -24.00 3.93
N THR A 140 9.77 -23.73 3.24
CA THR A 140 10.89 -23.01 3.83
C THR A 140 10.44 -21.56 4.05
N PRO A 141 10.53 -20.99 5.27
CA PRO A 141 10.10 -19.63 5.60
C PRO A 141 10.80 -18.49 4.82
N GLY A 142 11.80 -18.82 3.97
CA GLY A 142 12.68 -17.86 3.29
C GLY A 142 12.06 -17.14 2.07
N GLU A 143 11.24 -17.81 1.26
CA GLU A 143 10.76 -17.21 -0.01
C GLU A 143 9.81 -16.02 0.20
N ARG A 144 9.00 -16.01 1.27
CA ARG A 144 8.17 -14.85 1.64
C ARG A 144 9.01 -13.70 2.21
N ARG A 145 10.15 -14.00 2.84
CA ARG A 145 11.05 -13.00 3.43
C ARG A 145 11.81 -12.18 2.39
N GLU A 146 11.95 -12.66 1.16
CA GLU A 146 12.62 -11.93 0.07
C GLU A 146 11.72 -10.97 -0.72
N GLN A 147 10.39 -11.06 -0.56
CA GLN A 147 9.48 -10.18 -1.29
C GLN A 147 9.58 -8.75 -0.74
N GLN A 148 10.10 -7.85 -1.56
CA GLN A 148 10.22 -6.44 -1.21
C GLN A 148 8.82 -5.81 -1.12
N ARG A 149 8.63 -4.96 -0.11
CA ARG A 149 7.34 -4.32 0.17
C ARG A 149 7.11 -3.15 -0.79
N LEU A 150 5.89 -3.08 -1.34
CA LEU A 150 5.48 -1.98 -2.22
C LEU A 150 5.54 -0.62 -1.50
N LEU A 151 5.25 -0.59 -0.20
CA LEU A 151 5.42 0.61 0.63
C LEU A 151 6.89 1.05 0.77
N SER A 152 7.82 0.10 0.94
CA SER A 152 9.26 0.40 0.95
C SER A 152 9.72 1.02 -0.36
N LEU A 153 9.23 0.50 -1.49
CA LEU A 153 9.51 1.09 -2.80
C LEU A 153 8.97 2.52 -2.92
N LEU A 154 7.71 2.74 -2.54
CA LEU A 154 7.09 4.06 -2.62
C LEU A 154 7.84 5.10 -1.74
N LEU A 155 8.16 4.75 -0.49
CA LEU A 155 8.93 5.63 0.40
C LEU A 155 10.35 5.86 -0.12
N THR A 156 10.97 4.84 -0.73
CA THR A 156 12.31 4.96 -1.34
C THR A 156 12.26 5.94 -2.51
N TRP A 157 11.22 5.86 -3.34
CA TRP A 157 11.05 6.78 -4.46
C TRP A 157 10.76 8.21 -4.01
N ILE A 158 9.97 8.39 -2.96
CA ILE A 158 9.72 9.70 -2.34
C ILE A 158 11.03 10.32 -1.85
N GLU A 159 11.83 9.56 -1.10
CA GLU A 159 13.12 10.01 -0.56
C GLU A 159 14.12 10.33 -1.69
N ALA A 160 14.26 9.42 -2.67
CA ALA A 160 15.20 9.56 -3.77
C ALA A 160 14.82 10.66 -4.78
N SER A 161 13.54 11.03 -4.89
CA SER A 161 13.06 12.15 -5.72
C SER A 161 13.13 13.50 -5.01
N GLY A 162 13.44 13.49 -3.70
CA GLY A 162 13.42 14.67 -2.86
C GLY A 162 12.01 15.23 -2.62
N LEU A 163 10.95 14.47 -2.85
CA LEU A 163 9.57 14.92 -2.56
C LEU A 163 9.31 15.09 -1.07
N ASN A 164 10.13 14.46 -0.23
CA ASN A 164 10.14 14.67 1.22
C ASN A 164 10.93 15.90 1.67
N VAL A 165 11.38 16.73 0.73
CA VAL A 165 12.06 18.00 0.99
C VAL A 165 11.24 19.14 0.43
N TYR A 166 11.11 20.21 1.21
CA TYR A 166 10.47 21.45 0.80
C TYR A 166 11.36 22.66 1.09
N ALA A 167 11.61 23.46 0.07
CA ALA A 167 12.15 24.80 0.18
C ALA A 167 11.57 25.64 -0.96
N THR A 168 11.36 26.95 -0.74
CA THR A 168 10.70 27.82 -1.73
C THR A 168 11.41 27.83 -3.09
N HIS A 169 12.74 27.79 -3.10
CA HIS A 169 13.55 27.75 -4.32
C HIS A 169 13.60 26.37 -5.00
N LEU A 170 13.12 25.32 -4.32
CA LEU A 170 13.00 23.95 -4.85
C LEU A 170 11.57 23.57 -5.22
N LYS A 171 10.63 24.53 -5.16
CA LYS A 171 9.22 24.28 -5.42
C LYS A 171 8.99 23.79 -6.85
N LYS A 172 8.40 22.60 -6.97
CA LYS A 172 8.09 21.94 -8.24
C LYS A 172 6.57 21.96 -8.46
N ASP A 173 6.14 22.16 -9.69
CA ASP A 173 4.74 21.91 -10.05
C ASP A 173 4.45 20.40 -10.04
N LEU A 174 3.18 20.02 -10.15
CA LEU A 174 2.78 18.62 -10.09
C LEU A 174 3.42 17.78 -11.22
N THR A 175 3.57 18.37 -12.40
CA THR A 175 4.17 17.71 -13.57
C THR A 175 5.63 17.37 -13.31
N ALA A 176 6.40 18.32 -12.78
CA ALA A 176 7.80 18.12 -12.40
C ALA A 176 7.93 17.11 -11.26
N GLN A 177 7.06 17.14 -10.24
CA GLN A 177 7.06 16.15 -9.17
C GLN A 177 6.87 14.71 -9.70
N PHE A 178 5.94 14.48 -10.63
CA PHE A 178 5.81 13.18 -11.29
C PHE A 178 6.94 12.86 -12.27
N ALA A 179 7.59 13.87 -12.86
CA ALA A 179 8.78 13.66 -13.68
C ALA A 179 9.96 13.14 -12.84
N GLU A 180 10.16 13.68 -11.64
CA GLU A 180 11.17 13.19 -10.70
C GLU A 180 10.92 11.74 -10.30
N LEU A 181 9.67 11.39 -9.95
CA LEU A 181 9.30 10.00 -9.63
C LEU A 181 9.58 9.04 -10.79
N ARG A 182 9.29 9.45 -12.04
CA ARG A 182 9.62 8.65 -13.23
C ARG A 182 11.13 8.55 -13.45
N GLY A 183 11.88 9.62 -13.21
CA GLY A 183 13.34 9.63 -13.28
C GLY A 183 13.96 8.68 -12.27
N VAL A 184 13.46 8.68 -11.04
CA VAL A 184 13.86 7.71 -10.00
C VAL A 184 13.50 6.29 -10.43
N ALA A 185 12.28 6.04 -10.90
CA ALA A 185 11.86 4.71 -11.36
C ALA A 185 12.73 4.15 -12.49
N ALA A 186 13.44 4.99 -13.26
CA ALA A 186 14.38 4.54 -14.28
C ALA A 186 15.63 3.85 -13.70
N ARG A 187 15.96 4.10 -12.42
CA ARG A 187 17.10 3.51 -11.70
C ARG A 187 16.75 2.22 -10.94
N TYR A 188 15.48 1.85 -10.91
CA TYR A 188 15.02 0.64 -10.22
C TYR A 188 14.57 -0.38 -11.26
N PRO A 189 15.34 -1.45 -11.49
CA PRO A 189 14.94 -2.48 -12.44
C PRO A 189 13.75 -3.29 -11.93
N LEU A 190 12.69 -3.47 -12.74
CA LEU A 190 11.65 -4.49 -12.45
C LEU A 190 12.18 -5.90 -12.69
N LEU A 191 13.02 -6.04 -13.71
CA LEU A 191 13.80 -7.23 -14.03
C LEU A 191 15.22 -6.78 -14.33
N GLU A 192 16.16 -7.71 -14.37
CA GLU A 192 17.56 -7.41 -14.71
C GLU A 192 17.63 -6.54 -15.99
N ARG A 193 18.23 -5.34 -15.86
CA ARG A 193 18.37 -4.33 -16.93
C ARG A 193 17.07 -3.81 -17.55
N VAL A 194 15.92 -4.03 -16.91
CA VAL A 194 14.62 -3.50 -17.34
C VAL A 194 14.13 -2.47 -16.32
N PRO A 195 14.34 -1.16 -16.56
CA PRO A 195 13.88 -0.11 -15.68
C PRO A 195 12.38 -0.17 -15.38
N ALA A 196 11.97 0.13 -14.15
CA ALA A 196 10.57 0.19 -13.76
C ALA A 196 9.79 1.26 -14.53
N SER A 197 10.45 2.35 -14.91
CA SER A 197 9.87 3.40 -15.75
C SER A 197 9.29 2.88 -17.08
N ASN A 198 9.82 1.78 -17.63
CA ASN A 198 9.31 1.19 -18.88
C ASN A 198 7.91 0.59 -18.74
N TYR A 199 7.53 0.18 -17.53
CA TYR A 199 6.23 -0.40 -17.19
C TYR A 199 5.55 0.36 -16.05
N LEU A 200 5.84 1.66 -15.94
CA LEU A 200 5.18 2.59 -15.02
C LEU A 200 4.19 3.46 -15.79
N GLU A 201 3.03 3.68 -15.18
CA GLU A 201 2.09 4.73 -15.55
C GLU A 201 1.89 5.65 -14.35
N THR A 202 1.95 6.96 -14.57
CA THR A 202 1.76 7.96 -13.49
C THR A 202 0.33 8.51 -13.43
N ARG A 203 -0.63 7.72 -13.89
CA ARG A 203 -2.07 8.02 -13.84
C ARG A 203 -2.85 6.73 -13.66
N LEU A 204 -3.81 6.77 -12.74
CA LEU A 204 -4.69 5.65 -12.46
C LEU A 204 -6.05 5.94 -13.11
N ASP A 205 -6.18 5.56 -14.38
CA ASP A 205 -7.43 5.59 -15.12
C ASP A 205 -7.50 4.43 -16.13
N MET A 206 -8.68 4.17 -16.68
CA MET A 206 -8.88 3.05 -17.60
C MET A 206 -7.97 3.12 -18.83
N LYS A 207 -7.70 4.33 -19.36
CA LYS A 207 -6.83 4.50 -20.53
C LYS A 207 -5.41 4.04 -20.21
N HIS A 208 -4.81 4.53 -19.12
CA HIS A 208 -3.44 4.20 -18.74
C HIS A 208 -3.30 2.74 -18.29
N MET A 209 -4.32 2.20 -17.60
CA MET A 209 -4.36 0.77 -17.30
C MET A 209 -4.37 -0.09 -18.57
N MET A 210 -5.15 0.29 -19.59
CA MET A 210 -5.17 -0.42 -20.88
C MET A 210 -3.87 -0.25 -21.67
N MET A 211 -3.24 0.92 -21.64
CA MET A 211 -1.91 1.14 -22.25
C MET A 211 -0.84 0.27 -21.58
N LEU A 212 -0.81 0.23 -20.24
CA LEU A 212 0.10 -0.63 -19.50
C LEU A 212 -0.15 -2.10 -19.76
N LYS A 213 -1.43 -2.52 -19.79
CA LYS A 213 -1.82 -3.89 -20.18
C LYS A 213 -1.28 -4.27 -21.56
N ALA A 214 -1.45 -3.40 -22.56
CA ALA A 214 -0.96 -3.66 -23.92
C ALA A 214 0.57 -3.82 -23.93
N ARG A 215 1.30 -2.88 -23.30
CA ARG A 215 2.77 -2.95 -23.16
C ARG A 215 3.23 -4.25 -22.47
N LEU A 216 2.57 -4.64 -21.37
CA LEU A 216 2.91 -5.86 -20.64
C LEU A 216 2.62 -7.13 -21.45
N ARG A 217 1.52 -7.15 -22.20
CA ARG A 217 1.14 -8.30 -23.04
C ARG A 217 2.17 -8.56 -24.14
N GLU A 218 2.69 -7.50 -24.75
CA GLU A 218 3.67 -7.56 -25.84
C GLU A 218 5.12 -7.69 -25.35
N ALA A 219 5.35 -7.53 -24.04
CA ALA A 219 6.66 -7.65 -23.43
C ALA A 219 7.18 -9.10 -23.47
N THR A 220 8.27 -9.31 -24.19
CA THR A 220 9.04 -10.55 -24.22
C THR A 220 10.12 -10.60 -23.13
N VAL A 221 10.54 -9.43 -22.62
CA VAL A 221 11.61 -9.29 -21.60
C VAL A 221 11.31 -10.02 -20.28
N PHE A 222 10.03 -10.30 -19.99
CA PHE A 222 9.65 -11.06 -18.81
C PHE A 222 9.98 -12.55 -18.91
N GLY A 223 10.14 -13.10 -20.12
CA GLY A 223 10.41 -14.53 -20.31
C GLY A 223 9.42 -15.41 -19.54
N ASN A 224 9.92 -16.17 -18.57
CA ASN A 224 9.13 -17.02 -17.69
C ASN A 224 8.59 -16.31 -16.44
N HIS A 225 9.06 -15.08 -16.16
CA HIS A 225 8.60 -14.30 -15.03
C HIS A 225 7.19 -13.79 -15.26
N ARG A 226 6.48 -13.58 -14.15
CA ARG A 226 5.18 -12.97 -14.14
C ARG A 226 5.27 -11.54 -14.66
N ARG A 227 4.52 -11.26 -15.71
CA ARG A 227 4.35 -9.90 -16.25
C ARG A 227 3.69 -9.01 -15.20
N HIS A 228 4.33 -7.90 -14.88
CA HIS A 228 3.81 -6.92 -13.94
C HIS A 228 4.34 -5.53 -14.25
N GLY A 229 3.55 -4.52 -13.91
CA GLY A 229 3.90 -3.11 -14.01
C GLY A 229 3.38 -2.33 -12.80
N LEU A 230 3.57 -1.03 -12.84
CA LEU A 230 3.26 -0.13 -11.73
C LEU A 230 2.33 0.99 -12.17
N LEU A 231 1.38 1.33 -11.32
CA LEU A 231 0.48 2.48 -11.46
C LEU A 231 0.74 3.40 -10.27
N LEU A 232 1.16 4.63 -10.53
CA LEU A 232 1.46 5.64 -9.51
C LEU A 232 0.53 6.84 -9.72
N ASP A 233 -0.25 7.23 -8.73
CA ASP A 233 -1.16 8.38 -8.87
C ASP A 233 -1.43 9.06 -7.53
N CYS A 234 -1.83 10.33 -7.57
CA CYS A 234 -2.41 11.01 -6.43
C CYS A 234 -3.91 10.71 -6.40
N VAL A 235 -4.34 9.94 -5.41
CA VAL A 235 -5.71 9.46 -5.23
C VAL A 235 -6.36 10.14 -4.04
N ASP A 236 -7.68 10.08 -3.98
CA ASP A 236 -8.46 10.80 -2.97
C ASP A 236 -8.59 9.99 -1.68
N GLN A 237 -8.84 8.70 -1.83
CA GLN A 237 -8.97 7.79 -0.71
C GLN A 237 -8.84 6.34 -1.17
N ILE A 238 -8.48 5.47 -0.23
CA ILE A 238 -8.55 4.03 -0.42
C ILE A 238 -9.55 3.50 0.60
N LYS A 239 -10.72 3.05 0.12
CA LYS A 239 -11.81 2.57 0.98
C LYS A 239 -12.05 1.09 0.69
N GLY A 240 -11.86 0.26 1.71
CA GLY A 240 -11.97 -1.19 1.57
C GLY A 240 -10.95 -1.72 0.56
N ARG A 241 -11.42 -2.09 -0.63
CA ARG A 241 -10.60 -2.63 -1.73
C ARG A 241 -10.65 -1.80 -2.99
N LYS A 242 -11.08 -0.54 -2.86
CA LYS A 242 -11.21 0.40 -3.95
C LYS A 242 -10.25 1.57 -3.78
N VAL A 243 -9.53 1.87 -4.84
CA VAL A 243 -8.75 3.09 -5.01
C VAL A 243 -9.65 4.11 -5.68
N ILE A 244 -9.99 5.19 -4.99
CA ILE A 244 -10.90 6.22 -5.49
C ILE A 244 -10.08 7.47 -5.79
N ASN A 245 -10.27 8.03 -6.97
CA ASN A 245 -9.66 9.29 -7.39
C ASN A 245 -10.69 10.19 -8.07
N ALA A 246 -10.34 11.45 -8.29
CA ALA A 246 -11.24 12.44 -8.89
C ALA A 246 -11.68 12.11 -10.33
N ARG A 247 -11.10 11.09 -10.96
CA ARG A 247 -11.39 10.67 -12.35
C ARG A 247 -12.33 9.47 -12.41
N SER A 248 -12.60 8.79 -11.30
CA SER A 248 -13.46 7.62 -11.23
C SER A 248 -14.21 7.59 -9.90
N GLU A 249 -15.50 7.91 -9.96
CA GLU A 249 -16.40 7.88 -8.79
C GLU A 249 -16.58 6.46 -8.26
N ASP A 250 -16.66 5.46 -9.14
CA ASP A 250 -16.79 4.05 -8.76
C ASP A 250 -15.51 3.44 -8.17
N GLY A 251 -14.36 4.09 -8.40
CA GLY A 251 -13.04 3.63 -8.00
C GLY A 251 -12.60 2.33 -8.72
N PHE A 252 -11.34 1.95 -8.47
CA PHE A 252 -10.73 0.77 -9.07
C PHE A 252 -10.45 -0.29 -8.01
N ASP A 253 -10.90 -1.52 -8.26
CA ASP A 253 -10.71 -2.63 -7.34
C ASP A 253 -9.26 -3.16 -7.37
N PHE A 254 -8.74 -3.57 -6.20
CA PHE A 254 -7.48 -4.32 -6.08
C PHE A 254 -7.66 -5.66 -5.38
N GLN A 255 -6.74 -6.60 -5.63
CA GLN A 255 -6.87 -8.03 -5.29
C GLN A 255 -6.23 -8.43 -3.95
N GLY A 256 -5.13 -7.81 -3.59
CA GLY A 256 -4.31 -8.16 -2.44
C GLY A 256 -4.52 -7.22 -1.26
N HIS A 257 -3.44 -7.02 -0.50
CA HIS A 257 -3.41 -6.11 0.65
C HIS A 257 -3.10 -4.67 0.26
N HIS A 258 -3.47 -3.78 1.16
CA HIS A 258 -3.13 -2.36 1.16
C HIS A 258 -2.11 -2.10 2.26
N GLN A 259 -0.93 -1.62 1.88
CA GLN A 259 0.11 -1.15 2.78
C GLN A 259 -0.01 0.37 2.92
N TYR A 260 -0.01 0.88 4.14
CA TYR A 260 -0.12 2.32 4.39
C TYR A 260 0.96 2.75 5.37
N TRP A 261 1.49 3.94 5.12
CA TRP A 261 2.49 4.55 5.99
C TRP A 261 1.87 5.03 7.30
N GLY A 262 2.61 4.94 8.42
CA GLY A 262 2.16 5.43 9.72
C GLY A 262 1.23 4.51 10.52
N GLY A 263 0.90 3.32 10.01
CA GLY A 263 0.19 2.29 10.78
C GLY A 263 -1.31 2.54 11.01
N SER A 264 -1.86 3.66 10.53
CA SER A 264 -3.31 3.94 10.51
C SER A 264 -3.81 4.32 9.11
N ARG A 265 -5.08 4.03 8.83
CA ARG A 265 -5.74 4.48 7.60
C ARG A 265 -6.11 5.95 7.75
N THR A 266 -5.71 6.76 6.80
CA THR A 266 -5.99 8.20 6.76
C THR A 266 -6.76 8.56 5.50
N SER A 267 -7.61 9.59 5.62
CA SER A 267 -8.25 10.25 4.49
C SER A 267 -7.22 11.02 3.67
N GLY A 268 -7.35 10.99 2.35
CA GLY A 268 -6.39 11.60 1.43
C GLY A 268 -6.57 13.11 1.25
N PRO A 269 -5.72 13.72 0.41
CA PRO A 269 -5.04 13.09 -0.73
C PRO A 269 -3.88 12.16 -0.35
N LEU A 270 -3.74 11.08 -1.12
CA LEU A 270 -2.73 10.03 -0.95
C LEU A 270 -1.92 9.88 -2.24
N LEU A 271 -0.61 9.75 -2.16
CA LEU A 271 0.19 9.19 -3.25
C LEU A 271 0.12 7.66 -3.15
N ALA A 272 -0.45 7.02 -4.17
CA ALA A 272 -0.66 5.58 -4.21
C ALA A 272 0.19 4.92 -5.29
N LEU A 273 0.87 3.84 -4.94
CA LEU A 273 1.58 2.96 -5.87
C LEU A 273 0.86 1.61 -5.87
N ALA A 274 0.37 1.20 -7.03
CA ALA A 274 -0.32 -0.06 -7.23
C ALA A 274 0.46 -0.98 -8.17
N LEU A 275 0.49 -2.26 -7.83
CA LEU A 275 1.11 -3.30 -8.64
C LEU A 275 0.06 -3.86 -9.60
N TYR A 276 0.33 -3.83 -10.89
CA TYR A 276 -0.60 -4.23 -11.95
C TYR A 276 -0.10 -5.48 -12.65
N SER A 277 -0.86 -6.58 -12.59
CA SER A 277 -0.42 -7.89 -13.10
C SER A 277 -1.62 -8.78 -13.37
N PRO A 278 -1.51 -9.85 -14.18
CA PRO A 278 -2.57 -10.84 -14.26
C PRO A 278 -2.75 -11.54 -12.92
N ALA A 279 -3.98 -11.91 -12.57
CA ALA A 279 -4.25 -12.64 -11.34
C ALA A 279 -3.72 -14.08 -11.37
N THR A 280 -3.79 -14.71 -12.54
CA THR A 280 -3.49 -16.13 -12.76
C THR A 280 -2.60 -16.31 -13.98
N ALA A 281 -1.82 -17.40 -13.97
CA ALA A 281 -0.96 -17.78 -15.10
C ALA A 281 -1.80 -17.94 -16.38
N GLY A 282 -1.29 -17.41 -17.48
CA GLY A 282 -1.96 -17.45 -18.79
C GLY A 282 -3.19 -16.54 -18.93
N SER A 283 -3.60 -15.81 -17.88
CA SER A 283 -4.70 -14.87 -17.98
C SER A 283 -4.33 -13.64 -18.80
N HIS A 284 -5.26 -13.22 -19.66
CA HIS A 284 -5.18 -11.93 -20.37
C HIS A 284 -5.85 -10.79 -19.57
N PHE A 285 -6.33 -11.08 -18.36
CA PHE A 285 -6.99 -10.14 -17.49
C PHE A 285 -5.99 -9.58 -16.48
N TYR A 286 -5.64 -8.30 -16.65
CA TYR A 286 -4.74 -7.57 -15.77
C TYR A 286 -5.53 -6.72 -14.80
N GLU A 287 -5.12 -6.74 -13.54
CA GLU A 287 -5.78 -6.02 -12.46
C GLU A 287 -4.78 -5.54 -11.42
N MET A 288 -5.23 -4.63 -10.56
CA MET A 288 -4.40 -4.19 -9.45
C MET A 288 -4.31 -5.30 -8.40
N ILE A 289 -3.09 -5.67 -8.04
CA ILE A 289 -2.83 -6.71 -7.06
C ILE A 289 -2.66 -6.06 -5.69
N HIS A 290 -1.52 -5.43 -5.43
CA HIS A 290 -1.23 -4.80 -4.14
C HIS A 290 -1.22 -3.28 -4.30
N VAL A 291 -1.56 -2.56 -3.23
CA VAL A 291 -1.51 -1.10 -3.20
C VAL A 291 -0.71 -0.66 -1.99
N ALA A 292 0.18 0.31 -2.18
CA ALA A 292 0.83 1.06 -1.12
C ALA A 292 0.38 2.51 -1.18
N SER A 293 0.21 3.17 -0.04
CA SER A 293 -0.15 4.59 -0.01
C SER A 293 0.59 5.38 1.06
N VAL A 294 0.94 6.61 0.70
CA VAL A 294 1.52 7.62 1.59
C VAL A 294 0.61 8.85 1.55
N PRO A 295 0.11 9.35 2.70
CA PRO A 295 -0.61 10.62 2.71
C PRO A 295 0.29 11.75 2.28
N VAL A 296 -0.24 12.70 1.50
CA VAL A 296 0.55 13.83 0.97
C VAL A 296 -0.15 15.15 1.21
N LEU A 297 0.59 16.24 1.38
CA LEU A 297 0.08 17.56 1.80
C LEU A 297 -1.15 18.01 1.00
N SER A 298 -1.08 17.92 -0.33
CA SER A 298 -2.19 18.24 -1.22
C SER A 298 -2.04 17.54 -2.59
N ARG A 299 -3.08 17.57 -3.43
CA ARG A 299 -2.98 17.07 -4.82
C ARG A 299 -1.95 17.82 -5.69
N ALA A 300 -1.58 19.04 -5.30
CA ALA A 300 -0.59 19.85 -6.01
C ALA A 300 0.83 19.71 -5.43
N GLN A 301 0.95 19.18 -4.21
CA GLN A 301 2.23 19.08 -3.50
C GLN A 301 2.29 17.73 -2.78
N LEU A 302 3.05 16.82 -3.37
CA LEU A 302 3.19 15.41 -2.96
C LEU A 302 4.12 15.23 -1.74
N PHE A 303 4.33 16.29 -0.96
CA PHE A 303 5.14 16.24 0.25
C PHE A 303 4.47 15.30 1.27
N PRO A 304 5.16 14.29 1.84
CA PRO A 304 4.55 13.30 2.71
C PRO A 304 3.97 13.89 4.00
N VAL A 305 2.87 13.31 4.42
CA VAL A 305 2.14 13.62 5.65
C VAL A 305 2.06 12.31 6.43
N TYR A 306 2.47 12.35 7.69
CA TYR A 306 2.48 11.18 8.56
C TYR A 306 1.07 10.81 9.02
N ARG A 307 0.27 11.79 9.47
CA ARG A 307 -1.15 11.63 9.81
C ARG A 307 -1.98 12.82 9.39
N ASP A 308 -3.30 12.64 9.30
CA ASP A 308 -4.17 13.71 8.80
C ASP A 308 -4.21 14.92 9.74
N GLU A 309 -4.02 14.72 11.05
CA GLU A 309 -4.07 15.80 12.05
C GLU A 309 -2.96 16.84 11.86
N GLU A 310 -1.79 16.45 11.34
CA GLU A 310 -0.67 17.38 11.13
C GLU A 310 -0.76 18.18 9.81
N ARG A 311 -1.73 17.88 8.94
CA ARG A 311 -1.81 18.48 7.60
C ARG A 311 -1.98 19.99 7.63
N GLU A 312 -2.86 20.52 8.48
CA GLU A 312 -3.08 21.96 8.61
C GLU A 312 -1.86 22.69 9.22
N PRO A 313 -1.27 22.21 10.34
CA PRO A 313 0.01 22.74 10.82
C PRO A 313 1.12 22.73 9.77
N LEU A 314 1.21 21.66 8.96
CA LEU A 314 2.21 21.53 7.90
C LEU A 314 2.00 22.53 6.76
N LYS A 315 0.75 22.77 6.32
CA LYS A 315 0.44 23.83 5.33
C LYS A 315 0.87 25.21 5.83
N ALA A 316 0.68 25.47 7.12
CA ALA A 316 1.07 26.72 7.74
C ALA A 316 2.60 26.88 7.84
N LEU A 317 3.36 25.79 8.06
CA LEU A 317 4.81 25.78 7.96
C LEU A 317 5.30 26.04 6.53
N VAL A 318 4.71 25.38 5.52
CA VAL A 318 5.02 25.65 4.12
C VAL A 318 4.83 27.13 3.77
N SER A 319 3.71 27.71 4.21
CA SER A 319 3.41 29.13 4.01
C SER A 319 4.38 30.05 4.75
N LEU A 320 4.85 29.64 5.93
CA LEU A 320 5.86 30.36 6.69
C LEU A 320 7.23 30.31 6.01
N ILE A 321 7.62 29.16 5.46
CA ILE A 321 8.87 28.99 4.70
C ILE A 321 8.87 29.91 3.48
N ASP A 322 7.77 29.94 2.71
CA ASP A 322 7.61 30.84 1.55
C ASP A 322 7.71 32.31 1.96
N TRP A 323 7.09 32.69 3.09
CA TRP A 323 7.21 34.06 3.61
C TRP A 323 8.63 34.41 4.06
N MET A 324 9.33 33.50 4.76
CA MET A 324 10.72 33.68 5.19
C MET A 324 11.66 33.81 3.99
N ALA A 325 11.45 33.01 2.95
CA ALA A 325 12.19 33.10 1.69
C ALA A 325 11.96 34.47 1.01
N GLY A 326 10.73 34.99 1.03
CA GLY A 326 10.41 36.34 0.56
C GLY A 326 11.07 37.46 1.39
N LYS A 327 11.45 37.18 2.64
CA LYS A 327 12.32 38.07 3.41
C LYS A 327 13.78 37.87 3.05
N GLY A 328 14.19 36.71 2.55
CA GLY A 328 15.56 36.34 2.21
C GLY A 328 16.23 35.44 3.27
N VAL A 329 15.41 34.76 4.07
CA VAL A 329 15.85 33.66 4.95
C VAL A 329 15.49 32.36 4.26
N LYS A 330 16.50 31.56 3.91
CA LYS A 330 16.31 30.27 3.26
C LYS A 330 16.17 29.19 4.33
N VAL A 331 15.01 28.53 4.32
CA VAL A 331 14.72 27.40 5.20
C VAL A 331 14.32 26.21 4.33
N LEU A 332 14.92 25.07 4.64
CA LEU A 332 14.64 23.77 4.05
C LEU A 332 13.99 22.90 5.11
N MET A 333 12.81 22.35 4.79
CA MET A 333 12.09 21.40 5.61
C MET A 333 12.21 20.00 5.01
N ARG A 334 12.59 19.00 5.80
CA ARG A 334 12.71 17.60 5.40
C ARG A 334 11.86 16.72 6.31
N ARG A 335 11.16 15.76 5.72
CA ARG A 335 10.50 14.66 6.42
C ARG A 335 11.26 13.36 6.20
N PRO A 336 11.91 12.77 7.20
CA PRO A 336 12.46 11.43 7.08
C PRO A 336 11.33 10.42 6.80
N VAL A 337 11.45 9.63 5.73
CA VAL A 337 10.44 8.59 5.39
C VAL A 337 10.98 7.16 5.48
N ILE A 338 12.30 7.00 5.60
CA ILE A 338 13.00 5.72 5.71
C ILE A 338 14.07 5.81 6.81
N GLY A 339 14.20 4.74 7.59
CA GLY A 339 15.17 4.64 8.67
C GLY A 339 14.69 5.27 9.98
N GLY A 340 15.22 4.78 11.11
CA GLY A 340 14.89 5.26 12.46
C GLY A 340 13.73 4.53 13.15
N GLN A 341 13.70 4.57 14.49
CA GLN A 341 12.46 4.29 15.23
C GLN A 341 11.45 5.34 14.77
N VAL A 342 10.29 4.88 14.29
CA VAL A 342 9.25 5.63 13.57
C VAL A 342 8.82 6.88 14.35
N MET A 343 9.56 7.98 14.19
CA MET A 343 9.22 9.27 14.75
C MET A 343 8.60 10.16 13.68
N ASP A 344 7.58 10.92 14.05
CA ASP A 344 6.87 11.87 13.18
C ASP A 344 7.65 13.18 12.94
N GLU A 345 8.97 13.17 13.11
CA GLU A 345 9.86 14.31 13.04
C GLU A 345 9.80 15.03 11.68
N LEU A 346 9.79 16.36 11.75
CA LEU A 346 10.12 17.27 10.66
C LEU A 346 11.37 18.05 11.04
N VAL A 347 12.38 17.99 10.16
CA VAL A 347 13.64 18.69 10.36
C VAL A 347 13.65 19.94 9.50
N LEU A 348 13.76 21.10 10.13
CA LEU A 348 13.93 22.39 9.46
C LEU A 348 15.38 22.84 9.61
N THR A 349 16.00 23.22 8.50
CA THR A 349 17.39 23.66 8.44
C THR A 349 17.49 24.99 7.70
N SER A 350 18.42 25.86 8.08
CA SER A 350 18.74 27.07 7.31
C SER A 350 20.19 27.09 6.86
N ASP A 351 20.49 27.96 5.89
CA ASP A 351 21.85 28.20 5.39
C ASP A 351 22.83 28.70 6.46
N HIS A 352 22.35 29.08 7.65
CA HIS A 352 23.14 29.52 8.80
C HIS A 352 23.38 28.39 9.83
N ASP A 353 23.37 27.12 9.38
CA ASP A 353 23.56 25.90 10.19
C ASP A 353 22.60 25.74 11.37
N ARG A 354 21.44 26.42 11.33
CA ARG A 354 20.43 26.28 12.37
C ARG A 354 19.54 25.10 12.05
N VAL A 355 19.38 24.21 13.02
CA VAL A 355 18.53 23.02 12.92
C VAL A 355 17.43 23.12 13.97
N LEU A 356 16.17 22.94 13.53
CA LEU A 356 15.01 22.86 14.39
C LEU A 356 14.25 21.59 14.04
N SER A 357 14.08 20.71 15.01
CA SER A 357 13.28 19.49 14.87
C SER A 357 11.91 19.72 15.49
N VAL A 358 10.84 19.38 14.76
CA VAL A 358 9.47 19.54 15.26
C VAL A 358 8.64 18.29 15.08
N SER A 359 7.77 18.00 16.04
CA SER A 359 6.63 17.09 15.88
C SER A 359 5.37 17.93 15.74
N LEU A 360 4.53 17.60 14.76
CA LEU A 360 3.25 18.28 14.53
C LEU A 360 2.06 17.57 15.17
N LEU A 361 2.29 16.38 15.74
CA LEU A 361 1.27 15.64 16.46
C LEU A 361 1.15 16.14 17.90
N GLU A 362 -0.04 15.99 18.48
CA GLU A 362 -0.24 16.25 19.91
C GLU A 362 0.53 15.26 20.79
N GLN A 363 0.58 14.01 20.34
CA GLN A 363 1.34 12.94 20.93
C GLN A 363 2.33 12.42 19.89
N PRO A 364 3.62 12.80 19.99
CA PRO A 364 4.66 12.28 19.12
C PRO A 364 4.70 10.75 19.19
N VAL A 365 5.01 10.13 18.06
CA VAL A 365 5.21 8.68 17.99
C VAL A 365 6.72 8.42 18.06
N GLY A 366 7.16 7.38 18.77
CA GLY A 366 8.58 7.07 18.90
C GLY A 366 9.30 7.86 20.00
N PRO A 367 10.59 7.59 20.23
CA PRO A 367 11.38 8.34 21.20
C PRO A 367 11.58 9.77 20.70
N GLU A 368 11.58 10.72 21.63
CA GLU A 368 11.99 12.08 21.29
C GLU A 368 13.47 12.13 20.95
N PRO A 369 13.87 12.96 19.97
CA PRO A 369 15.25 13.07 19.58
C PRO A 369 15.98 13.86 20.66
N ASP A 370 17.16 13.37 21.04
CA ASP A 370 18.07 14.05 21.96
C ASP A 370 18.76 15.21 21.23
N THR A 371 17.97 16.21 20.84
CA THR A 371 18.42 17.42 20.15
C THR A 371 18.02 18.64 20.96
N GLU A 372 18.95 19.58 21.10
CA GLU A 372 18.75 20.82 21.88
C GLU A 372 17.56 21.66 21.37
N HIS A 373 17.14 21.44 20.12
CA HIS A 373 16.13 22.22 19.42
C HIS A 373 14.93 21.40 18.96
N PHE A 374 14.53 20.39 19.74
CA PHE A 374 13.25 19.70 19.53
C PHE A 374 12.07 20.48 20.14
N LYS A 375 10.95 20.57 19.40
CA LYS A 375 9.68 21.15 19.88
C LYS A 375 8.45 20.38 19.41
N ARG A 376 7.45 20.24 20.27
CA ARG A 376 6.15 19.68 19.88
C ARG A 376 5.18 20.82 19.55
N TYR A 377 4.36 20.64 18.53
CA TYR A 377 3.27 21.56 18.24
C TYR A 377 2.32 21.72 19.45
N ALA A 378 2.07 20.65 20.20
CA ALA A 378 1.27 20.67 21.43
C ALA A 378 1.82 21.56 22.56
N ASP A 379 3.11 21.94 22.52
CA ASP A 379 3.70 22.84 23.54
C ASP A 379 3.22 24.30 23.36
N PHE A 380 2.54 24.59 22.25
CA PHE A 380 2.11 25.93 21.88
C PHE A 380 0.59 26.09 22.03
N LYS A 381 0.17 27.27 22.51
CA LYS A 381 -1.25 27.59 22.73
C LYS A 381 -2.08 27.59 21.44
N SER A 382 -1.42 27.84 20.31
CA SER A 382 -2.07 27.91 18.99
C SER A 382 -1.04 27.78 17.87
N LEU A 383 -1.54 27.44 16.67
CA LEU A 383 -0.78 27.47 15.42
C LEU A 383 -0.07 28.81 15.18
N GLU A 384 -0.68 29.93 15.57
CA GLU A 384 -0.05 31.24 15.43
C GLU A 384 1.18 31.37 16.34
N THR A 385 1.08 30.95 17.60
CA THR A 385 2.22 31.00 18.53
C THR A 385 3.34 30.06 18.12
N PHE A 386 3.03 28.87 17.60
CA PHE A 386 4.00 27.96 17.02
C PHE A 386 4.72 28.58 15.82
N ARG A 387 3.97 29.17 14.86
CA ARG A 387 4.57 29.83 13.70
C ARG A 387 5.49 30.98 14.10
N LYS A 388 5.08 31.82 15.08
CA LYS A 388 5.91 32.91 15.60
C LYS A 388 7.21 32.39 16.21
N TYR A 389 7.16 31.26 16.91
CA TYR A 389 8.35 30.62 17.45
C TYR A 389 9.29 30.14 16.34
N VAL A 390 8.79 29.38 15.35
CA VAL A 390 9.61 28.88 14.22
C VAL A 390 10.22 30.04 13.44
N ALA A 391 9.44 31.07 13.17
CA ALA A 391 9.87 32.29 12.50
C ALA A 391 10.97 33.01 13.30
N GLY A 392 10.74 33.21 14.60
CA GLY A 392 11.70 33.84 15.51
C GLY A 392 12.95 32.99 15.75
N PHE A 393 12.87 31.66 15.62
CA PHE A 393 14.03 30.80 15.55
C PHE A 393 14.86 31.24 14.34
N PHE A 394 14.41 31.04 13.10
CA PHE A 394 15.25 31.29 11.93
C PHE A 394 15.60 32.76 11.63
N MET A 395 14.87 33.75 12.17
CA MET A 395 15.12 35.18 11.89
C MET A 395 15.96 35.94 12.91
N ARG A 396 16.38 35.31 14.02
CA ARG A 396 17.01 36.00 15.17
C ARG A 396 18.34 36.73 14.92
N GLU A 397 18.96 36.61 13.74
CA GLU A 397 20.28 37.19 13.41
C GLU A 397 20.27 38.05 12.14
N ARG A 398 19.13 38.68 11.85
CA ARG A 398 19.01 39.69 10.80
C ARG A 398 19.08 41.11 11.32
#